data_AF-A0A2A7DFT7-F1
#
_entry.id   AF-A0A2A7DFT7-F1
#
_cell.length_a   1.000
_cell.length_b   1.000
_cell.length_c   1.000
_cell.angle_alpha   90.00
_cell.angle_beta   90.00
_cell.angle_gamma   90.00
#
_symmetry.space_group_name_H-M   'P 1'
#
loop_
_entity.id
_entity.type
_entity.pdbx_description
1 polymer ?
#
loop_
_entity_poly.entity_id
_entity_poly.type
_entity_poly.pdbx_seq_one_letter_code
_entity_poly.pdbx_strand_id
1 'polypeptide(L)'
;MNYKVKFEHVTKRYKMYKKPSDKLKDLFFKSEDGEYHYALNNVSFEVPEGEIVGIVGLNGSGKSTLSNLIAGVTIPNKGKVTIKGSATLIAISSGLNGQLTGLENIELKGLMMGLTKEQIKEITPKVIEFADIGKFMHQPVKTYSSGMKSRIGFAISVHINPDILVIDEALSVGDQTFTKKCLDKMNEFKEQGKTIFFISHSLSQVKNFCTKALWLHYGQFKEYGDVHEVVGHYEGFLKRYNQMTAEEREKQKEEELSNCQHGLLQANSTSIKRKPYRKVKAKRKKFVIPAIVLTMIVAGITAGIYYKDMLLVSNKAETTAEKIVSSKTVSENKISEKEKVQKYIVMSNGISIRKEAKINSDKIGIANFGEIFSVDDKDKSVEKNEEWLEVKLLNGESGWINAKYMKPFKLGTEMAEDIKLTNLTDLLKRVYGANVAIASGYLGKAIDELKVEYPSPLITLPNQVGKKIIKDGNIQFVISQDKVVEVVFQDISMSFAKLHEVLGTEMMNNDKEKNYFYETKSYYISARSDETHKEVQSISIVKKQ
;
A
#
# COMPACT_ATOMS: atom_id res chain seq x y z
N MET A 1 3.07 32.31 31.02
CA MET A 1 3.19 30.95 30.45
C MET A 1 3.69 31.05 29.02
N ASN A 2 4.86 30.50 28.72
CA ASN A 2 5.42 30.53 27.36
C ASN A 2 5.20 29.17 26.69
N TYR A 3 4.06 29.02 26.01
CA TYR A 3 3.77 27.82 25.21
C TYR A 3 4.58 27.85 23.90
N LYS A 4 5.01 26.67 23.43
CA LYS A 4 5.60 26.44 22.11
C LYS A 4 4.53 25.99 21.11
N VAL A 5 3.61 25.13 21.55
CA VAL A 5 2.45 24.66 20.78
C VAL A 5 1.18 24.88 21.58
N LYS A 6 0.13 25.41 20.93
CA LYS A 6 -1.17 25.66 21.54
C LYS A 6 -2.31 25.29 20.60
N PHE A 7 -3.23 24.47 21.09
CA PHE A 7 -4.47 24.09 20.44
C PHE A 7 -5.64 24.75 21.17
N GLU A 8 -6.51 25.43 20.42
CA GLU A 8 -7.69 26.14 20.94
C GLU A 8 -8.94 25.66 20.20
N HIS A 9 -9.72 24.80 20.86
CA HIS A 9 -11.01 24.28 20.38
C HIS A 9 -10.93 23.65 18.99
N VAL A 10 -9.87 22.88 18.74
CA VAL A 10 -9.54 22.36 17.43
C VAL A 10 -10.40 21.17 17.06
N THR A 11 -11.08 21.28 15.91
CA THR A 11 -11.84 20.19 15.31
C THR A 11 -11.34 19.91 13.91
N LYS A 12 -11.10 18.63 13.61
CA LYS A 12 -10.74 18.13 12.28
C LYS A 12 -11.69 17.00 11.88
N ARG A 13 -12.40 17.18 10.77
CA ARG A 13 -13.34 16.22 10.21
C ARG A 13 -13.02 15.89 8.76
N TYR A 14 -13.28 14.66 8.37
CA TYR A 14 -13.16 14.16 7.01
C TYR A 14 -14.53 13.74 6.51
N LYS A 15 -14.94 14.24 5.35
CA LYS A 15 -16.21 13.85 4.73
C LYS A 15 -16.06 12.46 4.14
N MET A 16 -16.95 11.55 4.50
CA MET A 16 -16.98 10.18 4.02
C MET A 16 -17.80 10.11 2.74
N TYR A 17 -17.19 9.61 1.67
CA TYR A 17 -17.85 9.43 0.37
C TYR A 17 -18.02 7.94 0.09
N LYS A 18 -19.26 7.52 -0.18
CA LYS A 18 -19.55 6.12 -0.53
C LYS A 18 -19.16 5.80 -1.98
N LYS A 19 -19.24 6.79 -2.88
CA LYS A 19 -18.86 6.66 -4.28
C LYS A 19 -18.00 7.84 -4.75
N PRO A 20 -17.06 7.64 -5.69
CA PRO A 20 -16.30 8.74 -6.29
C PRO A 20 -17.17 9.81 -6.96
N SER A 21 -18.33 9.42 -7.51
CA SER A 21 -19.30 10.36 -8.10
C SER A 21 -19.92 11.31 -7.07
N ASP A 22 -19.96 10.92 -5.79
CA ASP A 22 -20.44 11.80 -4.72
C ASP A 22 -19.44 12.94 -4.45
N LYS A 23 -18.12 12.70 -4.59
CA LYS A 23 -17.11 13.77 -4.55
C LYS A 23 -17.32 14.79 -5.66
N LEU A 24 -17.60 14.32 -6.88
CA LEU A 24 -17.82 15.20 -8.02
C LEU A 24 -19.10 16.03 -7.84
N LYS A 25 -20.19 15.40 -7.39
CA LYS A 25 -21.43 16.11 -7.06
C LYS A 25 -21.22 17.16 -5.98
N ASP A 26 -20.45 16.84 -4.95
CA ASP A 26 -20.17 17.78 -3.86
C ASP A 26 -19.39 19.02 -4.33
N LEU A 27 -18.52 18.85 -5.33
CA LEU A 27 -17.79 19.96 -5.96
C LEU A 27 -18.74 20.95 -6.67
N PHE A 28 -19.78 20.45 -7.33
CA PHE A 28 -20.74 21.25 -8.12
C PHE A 28 -21.94 21.76 -7.32
N PHE A 29 -22.38 21.00 -6.32
CA PHE A 29 -23.59 21.30 -5.55
C PHE A 29 -23.30 21.77 -4.12
N LYS A 30 -22.02 21.81 -3.68
CA LYS A 30 -21.56 22.18 -2.32
C LYS A 30 -22.55 21.68 -1.25
N SER A 31 -22.76 20.37 -1.16
CA SER A 31 -23.69 19.87 -0.15
C SER A 31 -22.99 19.86 1.20
N GLU A 32 -23.50 20.58 2.19
CA GLU A 32 -23.10 20.36 3.58
C GLU A 32 -23.62 19.01 4.10
N ASP A 33 -24.59 18.42 3.40
CA ASP A 33 -25.09 17.08 3.65
C ASP A 33 -24.02 16.02 3.34
N GLY A 34 -23.75 15.17 4.32
CA GLY A 34 -22.86 14.02 4.22
C GLY A 34 -22.48 13.46 5.59
N GLU A 35 -22.00 12.22 5.58
CA GLU A 35 -21.47 11.59 6.79
C GLU A 35 -20.03 12.10 7.02
N TYR A 36 -19.75 12.59 8.23
CA TYR A 36 -18.43 13.10 8.60
C TYR A 36 -17.80 12.22 9.66
N HIS A 37 -16.55 11.85 9.43
CA HIS A 37 -15.69 11.26 10.46
C HIS A 37 -14.91 12.38 11.16
N TYR A 38 -15.17 12.58 12.46
CA TYR A 38 -14.44 13.54 13.29
C TYR A 38 -13.19 12.88 13.85
N ALA A 39 -12.05 13.17 13.24
CA ALA A 39 -10.76 12.64 13.68
C ALA A 39 -10.23 13.37 14.92
N LEU A 40 -10.56 14.65 15.08
CA LEU A 40 -10.39 15.41 16.31
C LEU A 40 -11.62 16.28 16.55
N ASN A 41 -12.06 16.42 17.79
CA ASN A 41 -13.24 17.18 18.16
C ASN A 41 -13.00 18.04 19.40
N ASN A 42 -12.99 19.36 19.22
CA ASN A 42 -12.87 20.35 20.29
C ASN A 42 -11.66 20.13 21.22
N VAL A 43 -10.49 19.86 20.63
CA VAL A 43 -9.25 19.61 21.35
C VAL A 43 -8.57 20.92 21.74
N SER A 44 -8.30 21.09 23.03
CA SER A 44 -7.57 22.25 23.57
C SER A 44 -6.46 21.79 24.53
N PHE A 45 -5.23 22.23 24.30
CA PHE A 45 -4.09 21.99 25.18
C PHE A 45 -2.93 22.94 24.84
N GLU A 46 -1.99 23.09 25.77
CA GLU A 46 -0.77 23.87 25.60
C GLU A 46 0.45 23.01 25.95
N VAL A 47 1.50 23.09 25.14
CA VAL A 47 2.78 22.43 25.38
C VAL A 47 3.87 23.50 25.49
N PRO A 48 4.54 23.62 26.66
CA PRO A 48 5.71 24.46 26.86
C PRO A 48 6.90 24.09 25.96
N GLU A 49 7.84 25.01 25.85
CA GLU A 49 9.11 24.75 25.16
C GLU A 49 9.97 23.74 25.92
N GLY A 50 10.66 22.86 25.18
CA GLY A 50 11.58 21.86 25.71
C GLY A 50 10.92 20.60 26.27
N GLU A 51 9.59 20.50 26.18
CA GLU A 51 8.90 19.29 26.63
C GLU A 51 8.96 18.15 25.62
N ILE A 52 9.08 16.93 26.16
CA ILE A 52 9.03 15.68 25.40
C ILE A 52 7.69 15.01 25.71
N VAL A 53 6.75 15.12 24.79
CA VAL A 53 5.35 14.72 24.96
C VAL A 53 5.07 13.42 24.19
N GLY A 54 4.74 12.36 24.92
CA GLY A 54 4.26 11.11 24.34
C GLY A 54 2.77 11.18 24.00
N ILE A 55 2.37 10.89 22.77
CA ILE A 55 0.95 10.85 22.38
C ILE A 55 0.47 9.40 22.42
N VAL A 56 -0.45 9.09 23.35
CA VAL A 56 -0.99 7.75 23.56
C VAL A 56 -2.49 7.68 23.26
N GLY A 57 -2.97 6.49 22.89
CA GLY A 57 -4.37 6.25 22.57
C GLY A 57 -4.56 5.09 21.59
N LEU A 58 -5.80 4.60 21.49
CA LEU A 58 -6.16 3.49 20.59
C LEU A 58 -5.96 3.85 19.11
N ASN A 59 -5.96 2.85 18.24
CA ASN A 59 -5.99 3.08 16.80
C ASN A 59 -7.28 3.80 16.42
N GLY A 60 -7.17 4.80 15.55
CA GLY A 60 -8.28 5.68 15.21
C GLY A 60 -8.61 6.76 16.25
N SER A 61 -7.82 6.94 17.32
CA SER A 61 -8.07 8.00 18.32
C SER A 61 -7.71 9.42 17.86
N GLY A 62 -7.10 9.57 16.68
CA GLY A 62 -6.73 10.88 16.11
C GLY A 62 -5.25 11.25 16.20
N LYS A 63 -4.36 10.38 16.72
CA LYS A 63 -2.91 10.65 16.90
C LYS A 63 -2.22 11.18 15.64
N SER A 64 -2.33 10.48 14.51
CA SER A 64 -1.71 10.92 13.25
C SER A 64 -2.37 12.19 12.69
N THR A 65 -3.65 12.44 12.99
CA THR A 65 -4.29 13.71 12.63
C THR A 65 -3.75 14.86 13.47
N LEU A 66 -3.53 14.64 14.77
CA LEU A 66 -2.89 15.60 15.67
C LEU A 66 -1.46 15.90 15.21
N SER A 67 -0.69 14.86 14.91
CA SER A 67 0.65 14.92 14.32
C SER A 67 0.70 15.82 13.07
N ASN A 68 -0.20 15.57 12.12
CA ASN A 68 -0.30 16.34 10.89
C ASN A 68 -0.67 17.82 11.11
N LEU A 69 -1.46 18.13 12.15
CA LEU A 69 -1.77 19.52 12.51
C LEU A 69 -0.57 20.22 13.14
N ILE A 70 0.18 19.54 14.01
CA ILE A 70 1.41 20.07 14.62
C ILE A 70 2.47 20.31 13.53
N ALA A 71 2.61 19.39 12.58
CA ALA A 71 3.57 19.53 11.49
C ALA A 71 3.13 20.48 10.37
N GLY A 72 1.93 21.07 10.45
CA GLY A 72 1.40 21.96 9.41
C GLY A 72 1.05 21.26 8.08
N VAL A 73 1.01 19.92 8.05
CA VAL A 73 0.62 19.13 6.88
C VAL A 73 -0.86 19.32 6.54
N THR A 74 -1.68 19.58 7.55
CA THR A 74 -3.11 19.88 7.36
C THR A 74 -3.55 21.02 8.27
N ILE A 75 -4.66 21.67 7.92
CA ILE A 75 -5.27 22.75 8.69
C ILE A 75 -6.52 22.26 9.44
N PRO A 76 -6.87 22.84 10.60
CA PRO A 76 -8.09 22.51 11.32
C PRO A 76 -9.34 22.99 10.55
N ASN A 77 -10.48 22.33 10.78
CA ASN A 77 -11.77 22.81 10.25
C ASN A 77 -12.41 23.88 11.14
N LYS A 78 -12.19 23.79 12.46
CA LYS A 78 -12.60 24.78 13.47
C LYS A 78 -11.50 24.89 14.52
N GLY A 79 -11.48 26.01 15.25
CA GLY A 79 -10.46 26.30 16.25
C GLY A 79 -9.16 26.82 15.64
N LYS A 80 -8.15 26.97 16.49
CA LYS A 80 -6.85 27.54 16.11
C LYS A 80 -5.70 26.67 16.64
N VAL A 81 -4.71 26.47 15.79
CA VAL A 81 -3.42 25.86 16.16
C VAL A 81 -2.36 26.95 16.05
N THR A 82 -1.66 27.22 17.14
CA THR A 82 -0.57 28.20 17.20
C THR A 82 0.74 27.48 17.51
N ILE A 83 1.73 27.68 16.65
CA ILE A 83 3.05 27.03 16.73
C ILE A 83 4.11 28.11 16.67
N LYS A 84 5.03 28.13 17.63
CA LYS A 84 6.15 29.07 17.67
C LYS A 84 7.43 28.36 17.25
N GLY A 85 7.92 28.67 16.06
CA GLY A 85 9.13 28.04 15.49
C GLY A 85 8.81 27.06 14.36
N SER A 86 9.83 26.37 13.88
CA SER A 86 9.69 25.37 12.81
C SER A 86 9.31 24.01 13.37
N ALA A 87 8.24 23.41 12.83
CA ALA A 87 7.82 22.05 13.14
C ALA A 87 8.15 21.12 11.96
N THR A 88 8.64 19.92 12.24
CA THR A 88 8.91 18.92 11.20
C THR A 88 8.37 17.56 11.62
N LEU A 89 7.63 16.93 10.70
CA LEU A 89 7.22 15.54 10.84
C LEU A 89 8.34 14.62 10.36
N ILE A 90 8.90 13.85 11.29
CA ILE A 90 9.83 12.77 11.00
C ILE A 90 9.00 11.52 10.75
N ALA A 91 8.61 11.35 9.48
CA ALA A 91 8.00 10.14 8.98
C ALA A 91 8.98 9.41 8.04
N ILE A 92 9.05 8.09 8.22
CA ILE A 92 10.05 7.16 7.69
C ILE A 92 10.33 7.32 6.19
N SER A 93 9.35 7.73 5.39
CA SER A 93 9.47 7.76 3.93
C SER A 93 8.83 8.99 3.28
N SER A 94 8.42 9.98 4.08
CA SER A 94 7.70 11.14 3.56
C SER A 94 8.61 12.10 2.81
N GLY A 95 8.19 12.52 1.61
CA GLY A 95 8.76 13.63 0.87
C GLY A 95 10.07 13.38 0.12
N LEU A 96 10.49 12.12 -0.08
CA LEU A 96 11.60 11.81 -1.00
C LEU A 96 11.08 11.68 -2.44
N ASN A 97 11.77 12.28 -3.41
CA ASN A 97 11.52 12.10 -4.82
C ASN A 97 12.35 10.93 -5.36
N GLY A 98 11.67 9.87 -5.79
CA GLY A 98 12.31 8.65 -6.29
C GLY A 98 13.13 8.82 -7.57
N GLN A 99 12.87 9.85 -8.38
CA GLN A 99 13.64 10.10 -9.60
C GLN A 99 14.96 10.84 -9.32
N LEU A 100 15.06 11.53 -8.19
CA LEU A 100 16.24 12.26 -7.76
C LEU A 100 17.19 11.35 -6.98
N THR A 101 18.48 11.66 -7.02
CA THR A 101 19.53 11.04 -6.21
C THR A 101 19.37 11.38 -4.73
N GLY A 102 20.12 10.69 -3.86
CA GLY A 102 20.16 11.00 -2.43
C GLY A 102 20.58 12.45 -2.17
N LEU A 103 21.63 12.92 -2.84
CA LEU A 103 22.12 14.30 -2.71
C LEU A 103 21.09 15.34 -3.15
N GLU A 104 20.45 15.12 -4.30
CA GLU A 104 19.40 16.02 -4.80
C GLU A 104 18.17 16.02 -3.86
N ASN A 105 17.89 14.91 -3.19
CA ASN A 105 16.84 14.86 -2.16
C ASN A 105 17.21 15.64 -0.90
N ILE A 106 18.50 15.69 -0.51
CA ILE A 106 18.97 16.56 0.58
C ILE A 106 18.70 18.02 0.21
N GLU A 107 19.10 18.43 -0.99
CA GLU A 107 18.89 19.80 -1.47
C GLU A 107 17.41 20.14 -1.58
N LEU A 108 16.61 19.30 -2.23
CA LEU A 108 15.17 19.50 -2.39
C LEU A 108 14.47 19.70 -1.04
N LYS A 109 14.72 18.80 -0.08
CA LYS A 109 14.09 18.89 1.24
C LYS A 109 14.59 20.08 2.05
N GLY A 110 15.89 20.37 1.99
CA GLY A 110 16.45 21.55 2.65
C GLY A 110 15.77 22.83 2.16
N LEU A 111 15.62 22.98 0.84
CA LEU A 111 14.94 24.13 0.23
C LEU A 111 13.45 24.19 0.62
N MET A 112 12.74 23.06 0.61
CA MET A 112 11.34 22.99 1.03
C MET A 112 11.14 23.40 2.50
N MET A 113 12.14 23.18 3.35
CA MET A 113 12.13 23.53 4.77
C MET A 113 12.69 24.93 5.04
N GLY A 114 12.98 25.71 3.99
CA GLY A 114 13.42 27.09 4.09
C GLY A 114 14.92 27.29 4.35
N LEU A 115 15.75 26.27 4.16
CA LEU A 115 17.21 26.40 4.23
C LEU A 115 17.77 27.08 2.99
N THR A 116 18.80 27.89 3.20
CA THR A 116 19.64 28.46 2.13
C THR A 116 20.56 27.39 1.53
N LYS A 117 21.08 27.61 0.31
CA LYS A 117 22.01 26.67 -0.32
C LYS A 117 23.30 26.49 0.48
N GLU A 118 23.73 27.54 1.16
CA GLU A 118 24.89 27.55 2.05
C GLU A 118 24.66 26.64 3.26
N GLN A 119 23.50 26.76 3.92
CA GLN A 119 23.12 25.87 5.02
C GLN A 119 22.98 24.42 4.57
N ILE A 120 22.38 24.18 3.39
CA ILE A 120 22.28 22.84 2.80
C ILE A 120 23.67 22.23 2.60
N LYS A 121 24.61 23.01 2.05
CA LYS A 121 25.99 22.55 1.85
C LYS A 121 26.69 22.21 3.17
N GLU A 122 26.40 22.94 4.25
CA GLU A 122 26.94 22.67 5.58
C GLU A 122 26.39 21.36 6.20
N ILE A 123 25.09 21.11 6.06
CA ILE A 123 24.46 19.90 6.63
C ILE A 123 24.68 18.64 5.78
N THR A 124 24.92 18.79 4.48
CA THR A 124 25.02 17.65 3.54
C THR A 124 26.02 16.59 3.98
N PRO A 125 27.28 16.92 4.39
CA PRO A 125 28.22 15.91 4.89
C PRO A 125 27.70 15.15 6.12
N LYS A 126 27.08 15.88 7.07
CA LYS A 126 26.52 15.31 8.31
C LYS A 126 25.37 14.34 7.98
N VAL A 127 24.53 14.70 7.01
CA VAL A 127 23.44 13.84 6.53
C VAL A 127 23.98 12.57 5.86
N ILE A 128 25.01 12.68 5.02
CA ILE A 128 25.64 11.54 4.34
C ILE A 128 26.20 10.55 5.37
N GLU A 129 26.95 11.07 6.35
CA GLU A 129 27.56 10.28 7.42
C GLU A 129 26.49 9.59 8.29
N PHE A 130 25.45 10.33 8.67
CA PHE A 130 24.38 9.79 9.49
C PHE A 130 23.58 8.70 8.77
N ALA A 131 23.21 8.94 7.50
CA ALA A 131 22.42 8.01 6.71
C ALA A 131 23.15 6.68 6.45
N ASP A 132 24.48 6.73 6.31
CA ASP A 132 25.34 5.55 6.20
C ASP A 132 24.90 4.59 5.07
N ILE A 133 24.68 5.16 3.88
CA ILE A 133 24.28 4.44 2.66
C ILE A 133 25.36 4.45 1.56
N GLY A 134 26.54 5.02 1.85
CA GLY A 134 27.72 5.00 1.00
C GLY A 134 27.48 5.51 -0.43
N LYS A 135 27.95 4.75 -1.43
CA LYS A 135 27.90 5.13 -2.86
C LYS A 135 26.48 5.35 -3.39
N PHE A 136 25.46 4.81 -2.71
CA PHE A 136 24.08 4.99 -3.13
C PHE A 136 23.61 6.45 -3.05
N MET A 137 24.29 7.33 -2.29
CA MET A 137 24.00 8.77 -2.26
C MET A 137 23.93 9.41 -3.66
N HIS A 138 24.67 8.87 -4.64
CA HIS A 138 24.70 9.34 -6.03
C HIS A 138 23.73 8.61 -6.96
N GLN A 139 22.94 7.66 -6.44
CA GLN A 139 21.96 6.89 -7.20
C GLN A 139 20.54 7.41 -6.94
N PRO A 140 19.63 7.32 -7.92
CA PRO A 140 18.23 7.69 -7.74
C PRO A 140 17.56 6.94 -6.58
N VAL A 141 16.80 7.64 -5.74
CA VAL A 141 16.16 7.06 -4.54
C VAL A 141 15.21 5.90 -4.86
N LYS A 142 14.67 5.81 -6.08
CA LYS A 142 13.86 4.65 -6.51
C LYS A 142 14.63 3.32 -6.45
N THR A 143 15.95 3.34 -6.52
CA THR A 143 16.79 2.12 -6.42
C THR A 143 17.08 1.72 -4.98
N TYR A 144 16.76 2.58 -4.00
CA TYR A 144 17.07 2.33 -2.59
C TYR A 144 16.14 1.27 -2.01
N SER A 145 16.68 0.46 -1.10
CA SER A 145 15.85 -0.39 -0.24
C SER A 145 14.95 0.48 0.67
N SER A 146 13.89 -0.11 1.22
CA SER A 146 13.05 0.57 2.22
C SER A 146 13.90 1.12 3.38
N GLY A 147 14.83 0.33 3.91
CA GLY A 147 15.74 0.74 4.98
C GLY A 147 16.60 1.95 4.58
N MET A 148 17.17 1.98 3.38
CA MET A 148 17.97 3.13 2.92
C MET A 148 17.13 4.40 2.77
N LYS A 149 15.89 4.28 2.26
CA LYS A 149 14.93 5.40 2.19
C LYS A 149 14.63 5.94 3.59
N SER A 150 14.42 5.03 4.55
CA SER A 150 14.22 5.38 5.96
C SER A 150 15.41 6.13 6.54
N ARG A 151 16.63 5.63 6.30
CA ARG A 151 17.86 6.24 6.83
C ARG A 151 18.08 7.65 6.30
N ILE A 152 18.02 7.84 4.98
CA ILE A 152 18.22 9.18 4.40
C ILE A 152 17.08 10.13 4.76
N GLY A 153 15.83 9.65 4.79
CA GLY A 153 14.67 10.45 5.20
C GLY A 153 14.82 10.97 6.63
N PHE A 154 15.22 10.09 7.56
CA PHE A 154 15.49 10.45 8.95
C PHE A 154 16.70 11.38 9.07
N ALA A 155 17.82 11.03 8.42
CA ALA A 155 19.06 11.81 8.45
C ALA A 155 18.85 13.26 7.99
N ILE A 156 18.11 13.47 6.89
CA ILE A 156 17.76 14.82 6.44
C ILE A 156 16.94 15.55 7.52
N SER A 157 15.89 14.91 8.02
CA SER A 157 14.93 15.54 8.94
C SER A 157 15.58 15.99 10.25
N VAL A 158 16.53 15.21 10.79
CA VAL A 158 17.23 15.60 12.02
C VAL A 158 18.28 16.69 11.79
N HIS A 159 18.94 16.73 10.63
CA HIS A 159 19.97 17.75 10.38
C HIS A 159 19.42 19.12 9.94
N ILE A 160 18.12 19.22 9.65
CA ILE A 160 17.45 20.52 9.43
C ILE A 160 17.32 21.33 10.73
N ASN A 161 17.54 20.71 11.90
CA ASN A 161 17.51 21.35 13.22
C ASN A 161 16.19 22.11 13.54
N PRO A 162 15.02 21.46 13.44
CA PRO A 162 13.74 22.10 13.73
C PRO A 162 13.59 22.48 15.21
N ASP A 163 12.67 23.39 15.53
CA ASP A 163 12.33 23.74 16.91
C ASP A 163 11.42 22.69 17.57
N ILE A 164 10.57 22.07 16.76
CA ILE A 164 9.57 21.08 17.17
C ILE A 164 9.70 19.84 16.28
N LEU A 165 9.91 18.68 16.90
CA LEU A 165 10.01 17.41 16.21
C LEU A 165 8.74 16.60 16.47
N VAL A 166 8.11 16.10 15.42
CA VAL A 166 7.03 15.13 15.54
C VAL A 166 7.52 13.80 15.01
N ILE A 167 7.60 12.79 15.87
CA ILE A 167 8.17 11.48 15.57
C ILE A 167 7.03 10.48 15.57
N ASP A 168 6.69 9.96 14.39
CA ASP A 168 5.61 9.00 14.20
C ASP A 168 6.20 7.62 13.86
N GLU A 169 6.30 6.74 14.86
CA GLU A 169 6.80 5.36 14.74
C GLU A 169 8.20 5.20 14.08
N ALA A 170 8.94 6.30 13.95
CA ALA A 170 10.16 6.36 13.16
C ALA A 170 11.43 5.87 13.88
N LEU A 171 11.35 5.56 15.18
CA LEU A 171 12.53 5.09 15.94
C LEU A 171 12.82 3.60 15.78
N SER A 172 11.96 2.83 15.12
CA SER A 172 12.17 1.38 14.89
C SER A 172 12.57 1.06 13.46
N VAL A 173 13.23 1.99 12.77
CA VAL A 173 13.66 1.81 11.37
C VAL A 173 15.12 1.41 11.24
N GLY A 174 15.38 0.52 10.28
CA GLY A 174 16.72 0.06 9.95
C GLY A 174 17.19 -1.06 10.86
N ASP A 175 18.51 -1.16 11.03
CA ASP A 175 19.11 -2.12 11.95
C ASP A 175 19.24 -1.53 13.36
N GLN A 176 19.65 -2.36 14.32
CA GLN A 176 19.81 -1.96 15.71
C GLN A 176 20.87 -0.86 15.89
N THR A 177 21.90 -0.83 15.05
CA THR A 177 22.96 0.19 15.07
C THR A 177 22.41 1.54 14.65
N PHE A 178 21.62 1.59 13.57
CA PHE A 178 20.97 2.82 13.12
C PHE A 178 19.91 3.29 14.11
N THR A 179 19.13 2.36 14.68
CA THR A 179 18.16 2.67 15.74
C THR A 179 18.83 3.38 16.93
N LYS A 180 20.01 2.89 17.35
CA LYS A 180 20.80 3.54 18.41
C LYS A 180 21.25 4.95 18.00
N LYS A 181 21.79 5.12 16.78
CA LYS A 181 22.15 6.46 16.24
C LYS A 181 20.95 7.43 16.28
N CYS A 182 19.75 6.96 15.92
CA CYS A 182 18.53 7.76 16.00
C CYS A 182 18.21 8.18 17.43
N LEU A 183 18.22 7.24 18.38
CA LEU A 183 17.96 7.52 19.79
C LEU A 183 18.97 8.50 20.39
N ASP A 184 20.26 8.31 20.11
CA ASP A 184 21.32 9.20 20.58
C ASP A 184 21.09 10.64 20.07
N LYS A 185 20.72 10.78 18.78
CA LYS A 185 20.38 12.09 18.21
C LYS A 185 19.12 12.71 18.83
N MET A 186 18.13 11.90 19.18
CA MET A 186 16.93 12.39 19.86
C MET A 186 17.23 12.85 21.29
N ASN A 187 18.13 12.15 21.99
CA ASN A 187 18.60 12.58 23.31
C ASN A 187 19.39 13.89 23.23
N GLU A 188 20.22 14.06 22.19
CA GLU A 188 20.90 15.34 21.92
C GLU A 188 19.89 16.50 21.76
N PHE A 189 18.78 16.28 21.03
CA PHE A 189 17.74 17.31 20.91
C PHE A 189 17.01 17.60 22.23
N LYS A 190 16.80 16.57 23.05
CA LYS A 190 16.25 16.74 24.39
C LYS A 190 17.17 17.61 25.25
N GLU A 191 18.48 17.37 25.21
CA GLU A 191 19.48 18.17 25.93
C GLU A 191 19.56 19.62 25.40
N GLN A 192 19.32 19.83 24.11
CA GLN A 192 19.23 21.16 23.49
C GLN A 192 17.93 21.91 23.80
N GLY A 193 17.00 21.31 24.56
CA GLY A 193 15.72 21.93 24.91
C GLY A 193 14.74 22.03 23.74
N LYS A 194 14.87 21.14 22.73
CA LYS A 194 13.89 21.05 21.64
C LYS A 194 12.59 20.44 22.15
N THR A 195 11.47 20.82 21.52
CA THR A 195 10.16 20.25 21.87
C THR A 195 9.90 19.02 20.99
N ILE A 196 9.55 17.89 21.58
CA ILE A 196 9.38 16.64 20.83
C ILE A 196 8.00 16.03 21.12
N PHE A 197 7.25 15.73 20.07
CA PHE A 197 6.04 14.91 20.12
C PHE A 197 6.37 13.51 19.66
N PHE A 198 6.24 12.53 20.54
CA PHE A 198 6.58 11.14 20.27
C PHE A 198 5.33 10.27 20.20
N ILE A 199 5.09 9.64 19.05
CA ILE A 199 3.96 8.74 18.81
C ILE A 199 4.53 7.34 18.66
N SER A 200 4.15 6.44 19.57
CA SER A 200 4.59 5.05 19.55
C SER A 200 3.49 4.13 20.06
N HIS A 201 3.43 2.92 19.49
CA HIS A 201 2.62 1.82 20.02
C HIS A 201 3.22 1.16 21.26
N SER A 202 4.50 1.43 21.55
CA SER A 202 5.19 0.90 22.72
C SER A 202 5.10 1.85 23.91
N LEU A 203 4.26 1.50 24.88
CA LEU A 203 4.12 2.30 26.12
C LEU A 203 5.41 2.34 26.94
N SER A 204 6.24 1.29 26.87
CA SER A 204 7.55 1.30 27.54
C SER A 204 8.50 2.31 26.91
N GLN A 205 8.52 2.42 25.57
CA GLN A 205 9.30 3.47 24.90
C GLN A 205 8.81 4.87 25.28
N VAL A 206 7.49 5.07 25.32
CA VAL A 206 6.90 6.36 25.74
C VAL A 206 7.34 6.72 27.15
N LYS A 207 7.19 5.80 28.12
CA LYS A 207 7.61 6.01 29.52
C LYS A 207 9.10 6.32 29.67
N ASN A 208 9.95 5.67 28.87
CA ASN A 208 11.40 5.83 28.99
C ASN A 208 11.93 7.10 28.31
N PHE A 209 11.29 7.55 27.23
CA PHE A 209 11.80 8.66 26.42
C PHE A 209 11.14 10.01 26.78
N CYS A 210 9.84 10.00 27.05
CA CYS A 210 9.02 11.21 27.26
C CYS A 210 9.02 11.66 28.71
N THR A 211 8.75 12.95 28.93
CA THR A 211 8.56 13.54 30.27
C THR A 211 7.09 13.82 30.56
N LYS A 212 6.31 14.07 29.51
CA LYS A 212 4.86 14.25 29.58
C LYS A 212 4.18 13.25 28.66
N ALA A 213 2.90 13.01 28.88
CA ALA A 213 2.07 12.31 27.92
C ALA A 213 0.75 13.03 27.70
N LEU A 214 0.21 12.89 26.49
CA LEU A 214 -1.10 13.35 26.06
C LEU A 214 -1.91 12.12 25.64
N TRP A 215 -3.02 11.87 26.32
CA TRP A 215 -3.94 10.79 26.01
C TRP A 215 -5.08 11.29 25.11
N LEU A 216 -5.13 10.76 23.89
CA LEU A 216 -6.25 10.92 22.97
C LEU A 216 -7.20 9.72 23.00
N HIS A 217 -8.50 10.00 23.06
CA HIS A 217 -9.56 9.01 23.02
C HIS A 217 -10.66 9.43 22.04
N TYR A 218 -10.88 8.65 20.97
CA TYR A 218 -11.87 8.93 19.92
C TYR A 218 -11.90 10.39 19.41
N GLY A 219 -10.72 10.98 19.18
CA GLY A 219 -10.59 12.35 18.70
C GLY A 219 -10.73 13.43 19.78
N GLN A 220 -10.90 13.04 21.03
CA GLN A 220 -10.95 13.96 22.18
C GLN A 220 -9.64 13.95 22.96
N PHE A 221 -9.36 15.11 23.56
CA PHE A 221 -8.35 15.25 24.60
C PHE A 221 -8.89 14.66 25.90
N LYS A 222 -8.22 13.63 26.42
CA LYS A 222 -8.63 13.00 27.68
C LYS A 222 -7.81 13.50 28.86
N GLU A 223 -6.49 13.55 28.68
CA GLU A 223 -5.56 13.86 29.76
C GLU A 223 -4.22 14.34 29.20
N TYR A 224 -3.54 15.22 29.93
CA TYR A 224 -2.14 15.56 29.70
C TYR A 224 -1.46 15.91 31.02
N GLY A 225 -0.25 15.39 31.21
CA GLY A 225 0.43 15.45 32.50
C GLY A 225 1.72 14.65 32.50
N ASP A 226 2.18 14.27 33.70
CA ASP A 226 3.35 13.40 33.86
C ASP A 226 3.20 12.10 33.08
N VAL A 227 4.27 11.66 32.42
CA VAL A 227 4.24 10.47 31.56
C VAL A 227 3.83 9.21 32.32
N HIS A 228 4.26 9.04 33.57
CA HIS A 228 3.99 7.81 34.32
C HIS A 228 2.54 7.75 34.80
N GLU A 229 1.99 8.89 35.21
CA GLU A 229 0.60 9.02 35.64
C GLU A 229 -0.36 8.77 34.47
N VAL A 230 -0.24 9.54 33.39
CA VAL A 230 -1.14 9.46 32.23
C VAL A 230 -1.05 8.10 31.56
N VAL A 231 0.16 7.55 31.39
CA VAL A 231 0.31 6.21 30.82
C VAL A 231 -0.23 5.14 31.78
N GLY A 232 -0.12 5.31 33.09
CA GLY A 232 -0.74 4.42 34.08
C GLY A 232 -2.26 4.41 33.97
N HIS A 233 -2.89 5.57 33.85
CA HIS A 233 -4.34 5.70 33.61
C HIS A 233 -4.75 5.03 32.29
N TYR A 234 -3.96 5.23 31.22
CA TYR A 234 -4.19 4.59 29.93
C TYR A 234 -4.02 3.07 29.97
N GLU A 235 -3.02 2.53 30.68
CA GLU A 235 -2.85 1.09 30.90
C GLU A 235 -4.03 0.49 31.66
N GLY A 236 -4.53 1.20 32.69
CA GLY A 236 -5.73 0.83 33.41
C GLY A 236 -6.97 0.77 32.49
N PHE A 237 -7.11 1.74 31.59
CA PHE A 237 -8.13 1.72 30.54
C PHE A 237 -7.95 0.52 29.61
N LEU A 238 -6.75 0.26 29.10
CA LEU A 238 -6.47 -0.86 28.19
C LEU A 238 -6.79 -2.22 28.81
N LYS A 239 -6.47 -2.42 30.09
CA LYS A 239 -6.82 -3.66 30.82
C LYS A 239 -8.33 -3.90 30.81
N ARG A 240 -9.12 -2.88 31.13
CA ARG A 240 -10.59 -2.96 31.09
C ARG A 240 -11.09 -3.16 29.66
N TYR A 241 -10.58 -2.39 28.71
CA TYR A 241 -10.98 -2.44 27.31
C TYR A 241 -10.71 -3.81 26.66
N ASN A 242 -9.58 -4.44 27.00
CA ASN A 242 -9.22 -5.78 26.49
C ASN A 242 -10.08 -6.90 27.09
N GLN A 243 -10.65 -6.70 28.29
CA GLN A 243 -11.58 -7.64 28.92
C GLN A 243 -13.00 -7.56 28.35
N MET A 244 -13.36 -6.45 27.72
CA MET A 244 -14.68 -6.27 27.10
C MET A 244 -14.87 -7.17 25.87
N THR A 245 -16.09 -7.62 25.67
CA THR A 245 -16.54 -8.30 24.45
C THR A 245 -16.57 -7.34 23.25
N ALA A 246 -16.63 -7.88 22.03
CA ALA A 246 -16.71 -7.04 20.82
C ALA A 246 -17.95 -6.13 20.81
N GLU A 247 -19.09 -6.63 21.31
CA GLU A 247 -20.34 -5.88 21.39
C GLU A 247 -20.26 -4.74 22.41
N GLU A 248 -19.68 -4.98 23.57
CA GLU A 248 -19.45 -3.94 24.59
C GLU A 248 -18.52 -2.82 24.08
N ARG A 249 -17.48 -3.18 23.31
CA ARG A 249 -16.57 -2.19 22.71
C ARG A 249 -17.25 -1.33 21.66
N GLU A 250 -18.08 -1.90 20.79
CA GLU A 250 -18.83 -1.11 19.80
C GLU A 250 -19.88 -0.22 20.51
N LYS A 251 -20.57 -0.72 21.54
CA LYS A 251 -21.50 0.09 22.32
C LYS A 251 -20.80 1.27 23.01
N GLN A 252 -19.67 1.05 23.66
CA GLN A 252 -18.89 2.11 24.29
C GLN A 252 -18.42 3.15 23.25
N LYS A 253 -17.95 2.69 22.09
CA LYS A 253 -17.53 3.55 20.99
C LYS A 253 -18.69 4.37 20.44
N GLU A 254 -19.88 3.80 20.29
CA GLU A 254 -21.10 4.53 19.89
C GLU A 254 -21.52 5.56 20.95
N GLU A 255 -21.44 5.23 22.24
CA GLU A 255 -21.71 6.17 23.34
C GLU A 255 -20.71 7.34 23.34
N GLU A 256 -19.41 7.06 23.22
CA GLU A 256 -18.36 8.10 23.12
C GLU A 256 -18.58 8.98 21.88
N LEU A 257 -18.84 8.39 20.71
CA LEU A 257 -19.08 9.12 19.45
C LEU A 257 -20.41 9.91 19.46
N SER A 258 -21.45 9.42 20.13
CA SER A 258 -22.73 10.13 20.25
C SER A 258 -22.63 11.31 21.22
N ASN A 259 -21.92 11.14 22.35
CA ASN A 259 -21.57 12.22 23.25
C ASN A 259 -20.73 13.30 22.53
N CYS A 260 -19.87 12.91 21.57
CA CYS A 260 -19.13 13.86 20.73
C CYS A 260 -20.03 14.72 19.82
N GLN A 261 -21.15 14.18 19.33
CA GLN A 261 -22.07 14.90 18.45
C GLN A 261 -23.00 15.85 19.22
N HIS A 262 -23.24 15.58 20.50
CA HIS A 262 -24.21 16.33 21.32
C HIS A 262 -23.76 17.77 21.63
N GLY A 263 -22.46 18.08 21.54
CA GLY A 263 -21.90 19.42 21.78
C GLY A 263 -22.15 20.46 20.68
N LEU A 264 -22.61 20.03 19.48
CA LEU A 264 -23.02 20.93 18.39
C LEU A 264 -24.53 20.94 18.12
N LEU A 265 -25.30 20.16 18.91
CA LEU A 265 -26.74 19.99 18.76
C LEU A 265 -27.45 20.26 20.09
N GLN A 266 -27.26 21.45 20.67
CA GLN A 266 -28.37 22.11 21.36
C GLN A 266 -29.22 22.85 20.33
N ALA A 267 -29.88 22.09 19.48
CA ALA A 267 -31.05 22.53 18.72
C ALA A 267 -31.96 21.32 18.54
N ASN A 268 -32.85 21.15 19.52
CA ASN A 268 -34.06 20.33 19.48
C ASN A 268 -33.87 18.81 19.30
N SER A 269 -33.67 18.14 20.43
CA SER A 269 -34.20 16.81 20.66
C SER A 269 -35.73 16.83 20.51
N THR A 270 -36.22 16.57 19.30
CA THR A 270 -37.55 15.99 19.12
C THR A 270 -37.45 14.89 18.09
N SER A 271 -37.90 13.72 18.47
CA SER A 271 -38.17 12.56 17.63
C SER A 271 -38.93 12.97 16.36
N ILE A 272 -38.24 13.16 15.24
CA ILE A 272 -38.91 13.32 13.94
C ILE A 272 -39.13 11.92 13.35
N LYS A 273 -40.32 11.37 13.61
CA LYS A 273 -40.94 10.38 12.71
C LYS A 273 -40.81 10.92 11.28
N ARG A 274 -40.13 10.18 10.41
CA ARG A 274 -40.00 10.49 8.98
C ARG A 274 -41.38 10.75 8.38
N LYS A 275 -41.71 12.01 8.07
CA LYS A 275 -42.85 12.34 7.20
C LYS A 275 -42.43 12.15 5.73
N PRO A 276 -43.34 11.68 4.86
CA PRO A 276 -43.03 11.45 3.46
C PRO A 276 -42.70 12.79 2.77
N TYR A 277 -41.71 12.71 1.90
CA TYR A 277 -41.10 13.80 1.14
C TYR A 277 -42.15 14.57 0.32
N ARG A 278 -42.42 15.83 0.66
CA ARG A 278 -43.28 16.73 -0.14
C ARG A 278 -42.41 17.50 -1.13
N LYS A 279 -42.57 17.21 -2.43
CA LYS A 279 -41.86 17.91 -3.52
C LYS A 279 -42.14 19.42 -3.47
N VAL A 280 -41.12 20.22 -3.15
CA VAL A 280 -41.14 21.66 -3.42
C VAL A 280 -40.61 21.88 -4.84
N LYS A 281 -41.45 22.42 -5.73
CA LYS A 281 -41.07 22.80 -7.09
C LYS A 281 -40.09 23.97 -7.04
N ALA A 282 -38.80 23.72 -7.25
CA ALA A 282 -37.84 24.77 -7.54
C ALA A 282 -38.06 25.29 -8.98
N LYS A 283 -38.30 26.59 -9.12
CA LYS A 283 -38.36 27.31 -10.41
C LYS A 283 -37.03 27.16 -11.14
N ARG A 284 -36.99 26.30 -12.16
CA ARG A 284 -35.86 26.19 -13.12
C ARG A 284 -35.73 27.49 -13.92
N LYS A 285 -34.60 28.20 -13.80
CA LYS A 285 -34.16 29.15 -14.83
C LYS A 285 -33.89 28.37 -16.12
N LYS A 286 -34.71 28.59 -17.15
CA LYS A 286 -34.76 27.80 -18.39
C LYS A 286 -33.63 28.06 -19.41
N PHE A 287 -32.61 28.86 -19.09
CA PHE A 287 -31.67 29.35 -20.11
C PHE A 287 -30.34 28.60 -20.29
N VAL A 288 -30.00 27.60 -19.46
CA VAL A 288 -28.66 26.95 -19.51
C VAL A 288 -28.65 25.60 -20.25
N ILE A 289 -29.81 24.99 -20.50
CA ILE A 289 -29.92 23.70 -21.18
C ILE A 289 -29.68 23.77 -22.71
N PRO A 290 -30.17 24.79 -23.46
CA PRO A 290 -29.95 24.79 -24.91
C PRO A 290 -28.49 25.06 -25.31
N ALA A 291 -27.70 25.74 -24.47
CA ALA A 291 -26.29 26.02 -24.76
C ALA A 291 -25.41 24.75 -24.70
N ILE A 292 -25.64 23.88 -23.72
CA ILE A 292 -24.86 22.64 -23.53
C ILE A 292 -25.14 21.63 -24.64
N VAL A 293 -26.40 21.53 -25.08
CA VAL A 293 -26.79 20.65 -26.20
C VAL A 293 -26.21 21.16 -27.52
N LEU A 294 -26.20 22.48 -27.75
CA LEU A 294 -25.60 23.07 -28.94
C LEU A 294 -24.08 22.84 -28.98
N THR A 295 -23.37 22.97 -27.85
CA THR A 295 -21.93 22.66 -27.79
C THR A 295 -21.61 21.20 -28.05
N MET A 296 -22.46 20.26 -27.59
CA MET A 296 -22.24 18.83 -27.87
C MET A 296 -22.52 18.47 -29.34
N ILE A 297 -23.49 19.12 -29.98
CA ILE A 297 -23.78 18.91 -31.40
C ILE A 297 -22.65 19.47 -32.27
N VAL A 298 -22.15 20.67 -31.96
CA VAL A 298 -21.00 21.25 -32.69
C VAL A 298 -19.75 20.39 -32.52
N ALA A 299 -19.46 19.90 -31.30
CA ALA A 299 -18.33 19.01 -31.04
C ALA A 299 -18.45 17.67 -31.80
N GLY A 300 -19.65 17.10 -31.90
CA GLY A 300 -19.92 15.88 -32.66
C GLY A 300 -19.74 16.07 -34.17
N ILE A 301 -20.15 17.22 -34.71
CA ILE A 301 -19.98 17.55 -36.13
C ILE A 301 -18.49 17.78 -36.45
N THR A 302 -17.75 18.48 -35.58
CA THR A 302 -16.30 18.67 -35.77
C THR A 302 -15.53 17.35 -35.71
N ALA A 303 -15.93 16.43 -34.82
CA ALA A 303 -15.33 15.09 -34.78
C ALA A 303 -15.68 14.26 -36.01
N GLY A 304 -16.93 14.32 -36.49
CA GLY A 304 -17.37 13.61 -37.68
C GLY A 304 -16.66 14.04 -38.97
N ILE A 305 -16.30 15.32 -39.09
CA ILE A 305 -15.52 15.83 -40.21
C ILE A 305 -14.06 15.37 -40.11
N TYR A 306 -13.48 15.38 -38.90
CA TYR A 306 -12.08 14.98 -38.68
C TYR A 306 -11.81 13.49 -38.94
N TYR A 307 -12.81 12.62 -38.67
CA TYR A 307 -12.69 11.19 -38.91
C TYR A 307 -13.02 10.74 -40.35
N LYS A 308 -13.67 11.60 -41.15
CA LYS A 308 -14.01 11.29 -42.55
C LYS A 308 -12.77 11.23 -43.46
N ASP A 309 -11.76 12.05 -43.19
CA ASP A 309 -10.52 12.08 -43.98
C ASP A 309 -9.54 10.94 -43.61
N MET A 310 -9.68 10.34 -42.42
CA MET A 310 -8.86 9.21 -41.99
C MET A 310 -9.33 7.85 -42.56
N LEU A 311 -10.57 7.78 -43.06
CA LEU A 311 -11.19 6.55 -43.57
C LEU A 311 -11.04 6.34 -45.10
N LEU A 312 -10.43 7.28 -45.82
CA LEU A 312 -10.25 7.20 -47.28
C LEU A 312 -8.88 6.66 -47.74
N VAL A 313 -8.00 6.23 -46.83
CA VAL A 313 -6.64 5.72 -47.17
C VAL A 313 -6.50 4.20 -47.08
N SER A 314 -7.51 3.45 -46.60
CA SER A 314 -7.39 2.00 -46.37
C SER A 314 -8.04 1.10 -47.43
N ASN A 315 -8.15 1.54 -48.69
CA ASN A 315 -8.61 0.68 -49.78
C ASN A 315 -7.53 0.54 -50.86
N LYS A 316 -6.54 -0.33 -50.59
CA LYS A 316 -5.76 -1.05 -51.62
C LYS A 316 -4.99 -2.19 -50.95
N ALA A 317 -5.53 -3.40 -51.03
CA ALA A 317 -4.84 -4.65 -51.33
C ALA A 317 -5.61 -5.87 -50.78
N GLU A 318 -6.71 -6.24 -51.44
CA GLU A 318 -7.21 -7.62 -51.42
C GLU A 318 -7.67 -7.97 -52.83
N THR A 319 -6.88 -8.79 -53.53
CA THR A 319 -7.37 -9.80 -54.48
C THR A 319 -6.18 -10.62 -54.98
N THR A 320 -6.08 -11.88 -54.53
CA THR A 320 -5.82 -13.02 -55.43
C THR A 320 -6.12 -14.37 -54.76
N ALA A 321 -7.22 -14.96 -55.23
CA ALA A 321 -7.39 -16.36 -55.63
C ALA A 321 -7.45 -17.48 -54.57
N GLU A 322 -8.68 -18.01 -54.45
CA GLU A 322 -8.98 -19.43 -54.24
C GLU A 322 -8.29 -20.35 -55.26
N LYS A 323 -7.93 -21.58 -54.85
CA LYS A 323 -8.33 -22.84 -55.52
C LYS A 323 -7.73 -24.12 -54.87
N ILE A 324 -8.64 -25.08 -54.62
CA ILE A 324 -8.56 -26.53 -54.97
C ILE A 324 -7.93 -27.52 -53.96
N VAL A 325 -8.82 -28.16 -53.18
CA VAL A 325 -9.26 -29.59 -53.25
C VAL A 325 -8.27 -30.73 -52.95
N SER A 326 -8.73 -31.59 -52.02
CA SER A 326 -8.65 -33.07 -51.98
C SER A 326 -7.46 -33.78 -51.32
N SER A 327 -7.80 -34.36 -50.15
CA SER A 327 -7.64 -35.75 -49.70
C SER A 327 -6.30 -36.50 -49.88
N LYS A 328 -5.78 -37.04 -48.77
CA LYS A 328 -5.73 -38.50 -48.54
C LYS A 328 -5.29 -38.87 -47.11
N THR A 329 -5.81 -40.01 -46.73
CA THR A 329 -5.89 -40.68 -45.44
C THR A 329 -4.62 -41.50 -45.09
N VAL A 330 -4.50 -41.86 -43.80
CA VAL A 330 -3.72 -42.97 -43.19
C VAL A 330 -2.26 -42.70 -42.77
N SER A 331 -2.03 -42.60 -41.46
CA SER A 331 -1.41 -43.71 -40.70
C SER A 331 -1.46 -43.46 -39.20
N GLU A 332 -2.07 -44.42 -38.50
CA GLU A 332 -1.95 -44.65 -37.07
C GLU A 332 -0.51 -45.00 -36.68
N ASN A 333 -0.26 -44.88 -35.38
CA ASN A 333 0.85 -45.41 -34.58
C ASN A 333 2.12 -44.56 -34.48
N LYS A 334 2.23 -43.87 -33.33
CA LYS A 334 3.10 -44.36 -32.26
C LYS A 334 2.60 -43.87 -30.90
N ILE A 335 2.03 -44.82 -30.16
CA ILE A 335 1.92 -44.76 -28.71
C ILE A 335 3.35 -44.68 -28.17
N SER A 336 3.71 -43.55 -27.57
CA SER A 336 4.81 -43.48 -26.62
C SER A 336 4.19 -43.15 -25.27
N GLU A 337 4.33 -44.07 -24.33
CA GLU A 337 3.93 -43.95 -22.93
C GLU A 337 4.37 -42.58 -22.39
N LYS A 338 3.43 -41.64 -22.24
CA LYS A 338 3.69 -40.40 -21.52
C LYS A 338 3.60 -40.72 -20.04
N GLU A 339 4.76 -40.72 -19.39
CA GLU A 339 4.93 -40.62 -17.94
C GLU A 339 3.87 -39.67 -17.35
N LYS A 340 3.09 -40.15 -16.37
CA LYS A 340 2.05 -39.36 -15.70
C LYS A 340 2.75 -38.31 -14.82
N VAL A 341 3.15 -37.19 -15.41
CA VAL A 341 3.66 -36.04 -14.68
C VAL A 341 2.51 -35.46 -13.85
N GLN A 342 2.60 -35.57 -12.53
CA GLN A 342 1.60 -35.02 -11.62
C GLN A 342 1.98 -33.59 -11.24
N LYS A 343 1.01 -32.66 -11.30
CA LYS A 343 1.24 -31.26 -10.90
C LYS A 343 0.99 -31.10 -9.40
N TYR A 344 1.83 -30.33 -8.75
CA TYR A 344 1.71 -29.96 -7.35
C TYR A 344 1.75 -28.44 -7.20
N ILE A 345 1.00 -27.90 -6.26
CA ILE A 345 0.95 -26.48 -5.92
C ILE A 345 1.57 -26.25 -4.54
N VAL A 346 2.36 -25.18 -4.43
CA VAL A 346 2.98 -24.74 -3.18
C VAL A 346 1.94 -24.03 -2.31
N MET A 347 1.84 -24.43 -1.05
CA MET A 347 0.83 -23.98 -0.09
C MET A 347 1.34 -22.94 0.92
N SER A 348 2.58 -22.47 0.82
CA SER A 348 3.19 -21.53 1.78
C SER A 348 4.21 -20.61 1.08
N ASN A 349 4.50 -19.46 1.67
CA ASN A 349 5.47 -18.50 1.14
C ASN A 349 6.92 -18.82 1.55
N GLY A 350 7.90 -18.48 0.71
CA GLY A 350 9.32 -18.52 1.10
C GLY A 350 9.93 -19.92 1.25
N ILE A 351 9.36 -20.95 0.63
CA ILE A 351 9.84 -22.33 0.77
C ILE A 351 11.13 -22.52 -0.01
N SER A 352 12.19 -22.96 0.66
CA SER A 352 13.50 -23.17 0.02
C SER A 352 13.46 -24.40 -0.89
N ILE A 353 13.86 -24.22 -2.14
CA ILE A 353 14.19 -25.30 -3.08
C ILE A 353 15.68 -25.60 -2.92
N ARG A 354 16.03 -26.87 -2.80
CA ARG A 354 17.37 -27.32 -2.43
C ARG A 354 18.00 -28.20 -3.50
N LYS A 355 19.32 -28.24 -3.51
CA LYS A 355 20.09 -29.05 -4.46
C LYS A 355 19.92 -30.56 -4.20
N GLU A 356 19.82 -30.95 -2.93
CA GLU A 356 19.58 -32.32 -2.49
C GLU A 356 18.36 -32.36 -1.55
N ALA A 357 17.76 -33.53 -1.40
CA ALA A 357 16.59 -33.79 -0.56
C ALA A 357 16.86 -33.76 0.95
N LYS A 358 17.53 -32.70 1.43
CA LYS A 358 17.98 -32.56 2.82
C LYS A 358 17.83 -31.13 3.31
N ILE A 359 17.43 -30.92 4.56
CA ILE A 359 17.25 -29.58 5.17
C ILE A 359 18.53 -28.74 5.15
N ASN A 360 19.71 -29.36 5.22
CA ASN A 360 20.99 -28.65 5.28
C ASN A 360 21.66 -28.49 3.91
N SER A 361 21.02 -28.97 2.83
CA SER A 361 21.55 -28.82 1.48
C SER A 361 21.47 -27.36 1.00
N ASP A 362 22.34 -27.00 0.07
CA ASP A 362 22.41 -25.67 -0.54
C ASP A 362 21.05 -25.24 -1.08
N LYS A 363 20.68 -23.99 -0.76
CA LYS A 363 19.47 -23.37 -1.27
C LYS A 363 19.72 -22.92 -2.70
N ILE A 364 19.02 -23.55 -3.63
CA ILE A 364 19.07 -23.18 -5.04
C ILE A 364 17.90 -22.31 -5.44
N GLY A 365 16.82 -22.21 -4.66
CA GLY A 365 15.69 -21.36 -5.03
C GLY A 365 14.71 -21.10 -3.90
N ILE A 366 13.71 -20.27 -4.17
CA ILE A 366 12.59 -20.00 -3.26
C ILE A 366 11.29 -20.14 -4.05
N ALA A 367 10.38 -20.97 -3.54
CA ALA A 367 9.04 -21.15 -4.04
C ALA A 367 8.04 -20.42 -3.13
N ASN A 368 7.04 -19.77 -3.74
CA ASN A 368 5.98 -19.08 -3.00
C ASN A 368 4.61 -19.72 -3.20
N PHE A 369 3.65 -19.34 -2.35
CA PHE A 369 2.29 -19.84 -2.44
C PHE A 369 1.71 -19.67 -3.85
N GLY A 370 1.08 -20.73 -4.36
CA GLY A 370 0.44 -20.74 -5.66
C GLY A 370 1.35 -21.06 -6.85
N GLU A 371 2.66 -21.23 -6.63
CA GLU A 371 3.54 -21.77 -7.67
C GLU A 371 3.22 -23.24 -7.94
N ILE A 372 3.15 -23.62 -9.21
CA ILE A 372 2.81 -24.98 -9.65
C ILE A 372 4.04 -25.62 -10.28
N PHE A 373 4.42 -26.78 -9.77
CA PHE A 373 5.52 -27.58 -10.28
C PHE A 373 5.01 -28.91 -10.83
N SER A 374 5.71 -29.38 -11.86
CA SER A 374 5.59 -30.73 -12.37
C SER A 374 6.52 -31.65 -11.58
N VAL A 375 5.97 -32.73 -11.03
CA VAL A 375 6.69 -33.76 -10.25
C VAL A 375 6.50 -35.10 -10.97
N ASP A 376 7.58 -35.87 -11.10
CA ASP A 376 7.49 -37.26 -11.54
C ASP A 376 7.18 -38.16 -10.34
N ASP A 377 6.25 -39.12 -10.51
CA ASP A 377 5.78 -40.00 -9.42
C ASP A 377 6.89 -40.89 -8.84
N LYS A 378 8.03 -41.03 -9.54
CA LYS A 378 9.20 -41.81 -9.11
C LYS A 378 10.15 -41.03 -8.20
N ASP A 379 10.07 -39.71 -8.14
CA ASP A 379 11.11 -38.86 -7.55
C ASP A 379 10.74 -38.40 -6.12
N LYS A 380 10.36 -39.37 -5.29
CA LYS A 380 10.07 -39.17 -3.87
C LYS A 380 11.21 -39.73 -3.03
N SER A 381 11.81 -38.89 -2.21
CA SER A 381 12.83 -39.32 -1.24
C SER A 381 12.38 -39.02 0.18
N VAL A 382 12.59 -39.97 1.09
CA VAL A 382 12.28 -39.82 2.51
C VAL A 382 13.59 -39.73 3.28
N GLU A 383 13.84 -38.60 3.93
CA GLU A 383 14.98 -38.42 4.84
C GLU A 383 14.47 -37.91 6.19
N LYS A 384 14.85 -38.57 7.29
CA LYS A 384 14.54 -38.15 8.68
C LYS A 384 13.05 -37.78 8.92
N ASN A 385 12.11 -38.64 8.50
CA ASN A 385 10.65 -38.41 8.60
C ASN A 385 10.12 -37.20 7.80
N GLU A 386 10.89 -36.65 6.86
CA GLU A 386 10.43 -35.63 5.91
C GLU A 386 10.42 -36.20 4.49
N GLU A 387 9.27 -36.11 3.82
CA GLU A 387 9.11 -36.46 2.40
C GLU A 387 9.52 -35.25 1.55
N TRP A 388 10.31 -35.50 0.50
CA TRP A 388 10.77 -34.50 -0.46
C TRP A 388 10.31 -34.88 -1.87
N LEU A 389 9.97 -33.87 -2.66
CA LEU A 389 9.58 -33.99 -4.06
C LEU A 389 10.62 -33.33 -4.94
N GLU A 390 11.03 -34.00 -6.01
CA GLU A 390 11.81 -33.39 -7.07
C GLU A 390 10.91 -32.53 -7.96
N VAL A 391 11.31 -31.29 -8.19
CA VAL A 391 10.59 -30.31 -9.02
C VAL A 391 11.49 -29.80 -10.13
N LYS A 392 10.94 -29.67 -11.34
CA LYS A 392 11.62 -29.04 -12.47
C LYS A 392 11.45 -27.52 -12.43
N LEU A 393 12.56 -26.79 -12.40
CA LEU A 393 12.62 -25.33 -12.42
C LEU A 393 12.50 -24.79 -13.85
N LEU A 394 12.22 -23.48 -13.97
CA LEU A 394 12.03 -22.80 -15.26
C LEU A 394 13.29 -22.75 -16.14
N ASN A 395 14.49 -22.87 -15.55
CA ASN A 395 15.75 -23.01 -16.29
C ASN A 395 16.04 -24.45 -16.74
N GLY A 396 15.18 -25.41 -16.42
CA GLY A 396 15.37 -26.83 -16.74
C GLY A 396 16.21 -27.59 -15.70
N GLU A 397 16.69 -26.94 -14.64
CA GLU A 397 17.34 -27.63 -13.52
C GLU A 397 16.30 -28.33 -12.64
N SER A 398 16.70 -29.43 -11.99
CA SER A 398 15.91 -30.09 -10.96
C SER A 398 16.29 -29.56 -9.57
N GLY A 399 15.31 -29.51 -8.68
CA GLY A 399 15.50 -29.17 -7.27
C GLY A 399 14.57 -29.96 -6.36
N TRP A 400 14.86 -29.97 -5.07
CA TRP A 400 14.08 -30.69 -4.08
C TRP A 400 13.31 -29.72 -3.19
N ILE A 401 12.01 -29.97 -3.02
CA ILE A 401 11.12 -29.22 -2.13
C ILE A 401 10.46 -30.16 -1.12
N ASN A 402 10.30 -29.70 0.11
CA ASN A 402 9.68 -30.50 1.16
C ASN A 402 8.17 -30.68 0.87
N ALA A 403 7.72 -31.93 0.79
CA ALA A 403 6.37 -32.32 0.40
C ALA A 403 5.29 -31.79 1.34
N LYS A 404 5.62 -31.49 2.61
CA LYS A 404 4.70 -30.91 3.60
C LYS A 404 4.06 -29.60 3.13
N TYR A 405 4.76 -28.84 2.28
CA TYR A 405 4.29 -27.57 1.74
C TYR A 405 3.63 -27.68 0.37
N MET A 406 3.46 -28.90 -0.15
CA MET A 406 2.97 -29.17 -1.49
C MET A 406 1.63 -29.91 -1.43
N LYS A 407 0.71 -29.59 -2.34
CA LYS A 407 -0.54 -30.35 -2.53
C LYS A 407 -0.72 -30.76 -3.99
N PRO A 408 -1.29 -31.94 -4.29
CA PRO A 408 -1.64 -32.31 -5.65
C PRO A 408 -2.59 -31.27 -6.27
N PHE A 409 -2.25 -30.80 -7.46
CA PHE A 409 -3.00 -29.79 -8.20
C PHE A 409 -3.80 -30.45 -9.33
N LYS A 410 -5.12 -30.23 -9.33
CA LYS A 410 -6.05 -30.67 -10.39
C LYS A 410 -6.83 -29.46 -10.87
N LEU A 411 -7.03 -29.32 -12.18
CA LEU A 411 -7.82 -28.23 -12.78
C LEU A 411 -9.26 -28.27 -12.26
N GLY A 412 -9.80 -27.11 -11.86
CA GLY A 412 -11.18 -26.98 -11.40
C GLY A 412 -12.21 -27.17 -12.53
N THR A 413 -13.36 -27.77 -12.21
CA THR A 413 -14.47 -28.00 -13.15
C THR A 413 -15.35 -26.76 -13.36
N GLU A 414 -15.38 -25.83 -12.38
CA GLU A 414 -16.05 -24.53 -12.48
C GLU A 414 -15.01 -23.42 -12.47
N MET A 415 -14.74 -22.84 -13.64
CA MET A 415 -13.70 -21.81 -13.81
C MET A 415 -14.34 -20.42 -13.83
N ALA A 416 -13.79 -19.49 -13.06
CA ALA A 416 -14.22 -18.10 -13.12
C ALA A 416 -13.94 -17.49 -14.50
N GLU A 417 -14.83 -16.61 -14.97
CA GLU A 417 -14.63 -15.87 -16.22
C GLU A 417 -13.46 -14.88 -16.13
N ASP A 418 -12.73 -14.72 -17.23
CA ASP A 418 -11.59 -13.78 -17.33
C ASP A 418 -12.01 -12.30 -17.11
N ILE A 419 -13.32 -11.99 -17.15
CA ILE A 419 -13.85 -10.67 -16.81
C ILE A 419 -13.49 -10.26 -15.37
N LYS A 420 -13.31 -11.22 -14.47
CA LYS A 420 -12.89 -10.95 -13.08
C LYS A 420 -11.45 -10.46 -12.99
N LEU A 421 -10.57 -10.87 -13.92
CA LEU A 421 -9.23 -10.33 -14.02
C LEU A 421 -9.25 -8.86 -14.46
N THR A 422 -10.19 -8.50 -15.33
CA THR A 422 -10.41 -7.09 -15.73
C THR A 422 -10.87 -6.26 -14.53
N ASN A 423 -11.80 -6.78 -13.72
CA ASN A 423 -12.24 -6.12 -12.49
C ASN A 423 -11.10 -5.96 -11.46
N LEU A 424 -10.24 -6.96 -11.33
CA LEU A 424 -9.07 -6.90 -10.45
C LEU A 424 -8.05 -5.87 -10.93
N THR A 425 -7.71 -5.89 -12.22
CA THR A 425 -6.75 -4.94 -12.80
C THR A 425 -7.28 -3.51 -12.78
N ASP A 426 -8.58 -3.30 -12.97
CA ASP A 426 -9.24 -1.99 -12.80
C ASP A 426 -9.25 -1.50 -11.35
N LEU A 427 -9.44 -2.41 -10.38
CA LEU A 427 -9.33 -2.08 -8.96
C LEU A 427 -7.89 -1.66 -8.64
N LEU A 428 -6.92 -2.46 -9.07
CA LEU A 428 -5.50 -2.17 -8.86
C LEU A 428 -5.07 -0.88 -9.56
N LYS A 429 -5.60 -0.58 -10.75
CA LYS A 429 -5.40 0.69 -11.47
C LYS A 429 -5.80 1.91 -10.64
N ARG A 430 -6.96 1.84 -9.98
CA ARG A 430 -7.49 2.97 -9.18
C ARG A 430 -6.63 3.27 -7.96
N VAL A 431 -5.99 2.26 -7.40
CA VAL A 431 -5.24 2.38 -6.14
C VAL A 431 -3.74 2.61 -6.38
N TYR A 432 -3.16 1.95 -7.39
CA TYR A 432 -1.71 1.89 -7.61
C TYR A 432 -1.26 2.54 -8.93
N GLY A 433 -2.19 3.10 -9.74
CA GLY A 433 -1.88 3.89 -10.92
C GLY A 433 -2.00 3.16 -12.27
N ALA A 434 -1.80 3.90 -13.37
CA ALA A 434 -2.09 3.41 -14.72
C ALA A 434 -1.17 2.26 -15.19
N ASN A 435 0.10 2.24 -14.76
CA ASN A 435 1.08 1.23 -15.16
C ASN A 435 0.70 -0.20 -14.72
N VAL A 436 -0.11 -0.30 -13.67
CA VAL A 436 -0.60 -1.57 -13.12
C VAL A 436 -1.65 -2.22 -14.01
N ALA A 437 -2.49 -1.42 -14.69
CA ALA A 437 -3.51 -1.94 -15.62
C ALA A 437 -2.93 -2.50 -16.91
N ILE A 438 -1.84 -1.89 -17.40
CA ILE A 438 -1.21 -2.33 -18.65
C ILE A 438 -0.27 -3.51 -18.45
N ALA A 439 0.28 -3.71 -17.23
CA ALA A 439 1.27 -4.73 -16.94
C ALA A 439 0.79 -6.16 -17.24
N SER A 440 -0.44 -6.50 -16.84
CA SER A 440 -1.04 -7.81 -17.14
C SER A 440 -1.24 -8.05 -18.64
N GLY A 441 -1.36 -6.99 -19.44
CA GLY A 441 -1.44 -7.07 -20.90
C GLY A 441 -0.16 -7.56 -21.58
N TYR A 442 0.96 -7.59 -20.86
CA TYR A 442 2.22 -8.14 -21.35
C TYR A 442 2.38 -9.64 -21.09
N LEU A 443 1.44 -10.30 -20.39
CA LEU A 443 1.48 -11.75 -20.16
C LEU A 443 1.46 -12.52 -21.49
N GLY A 444 2.55 -13.27 -21.74
CA GLY A 444 2.79 -14.03 -22.96
C GLY A 444 3.48 -13.26 -24.09
N LYS A 445 3.69 -11.94 -23.95
CA LYS A 445 4.47 -11.13 -24.91
C LYS A 445 5.97 -11.41 -24.76
N ALA A 446 6.72 -11.13 -25.83
CA ALA A 446 8.17 -11.22 -25.82
C ALA A 446 8.80 -10.17 -24.90
N ILE A 447 9.96 -10.48 -24.35
CA ILE A 447 10.75 -9.56 -23.50
C ILE A 447 11.12 -8.27 -24.24
N ASP A 448 11.35 -8.33 -25.56
CA ASP A 448 11.70 -7.17 -26.37
C ASP A 448 10.51 -6.23 -26.58
N GLU A 449 9.31 -6.78 -26.78
CA GLU A 449 8.07 -5.99 -26.79
C GLU A 449 7.85 -5.29 -25.46
N LEU A 450 8.08 -5.99 -24.33
CA LEU A 450 8.01 -5.38 -23.00
C LEU A 450 9.01 -4.23 -22.85
N LYS A 451 10.25 -4.37 -23.33
CA LYS A 451 11.26 -3.30 -23.20
C LYS A 451 10.99 -2.08 -24.08
N VAL A 452 10.34 -2.28 -25.22
CA VAL A 452 10.07 -1.22 -26.21
C VAL A 452 8.77 -0.48 -25.91
N GLU A 453 7.70 -1.22 -25.59
CA GLU A 453 6.34 -0.67 -25.46
C GLU A 453 6.00 -0.23 -24.02
N TYR A 454 6.73 -0.72 -23.01
CA TYR A 454 6.39 -0.39 -21.62
C TYR A 454 6.78 1.06 -21.28
N PRO A 455 5.87 1.85 -20.69
CA PRO A 455 6.04 3.31 -20.56
C PRO A 455 7.02 3.73 -19.44
N SER A 456 7.50 2.78 -18.64
CA SER A 456 8.42 3.04 -17.52
C SER A 456 9.78 2.38 -17.74
N PRO A 457 10.86 2.97 -17.18
CA PRO A 457 12.17 2.33 -17.18
C PRO A 457 12.15 1.03 -16.36
N LEU A 458 12.51 -0.06 -17.02
CA LEU A 458 12.53 -1.40 -16.45
C LEU A 458 13.91 -1.74 -15.87
N ILE A 459 13.94 -2.29 -14.65
CA ILE A 459 15.18 -2.71 -13.96
C ILE A 459 15.26 -4.24 -14.01
N THR A 460 16.36 -4.79 -14.50
CA THR A 460 16.60 -6.24 -14.42
C THR A 460 17.18 -6.57 -13.05
N LEU A 461 16.50 -7.44 -12.29
CA LEU A 461 17.02 -7.93 -11.01
C LEU A 461 18.08 -9.02 -11.26
N PRO A 462 19.06 -9.17 -10.35
CA PRO A 462 20.01 -10.26 -10.43
C PRO A 462 19.26 -11.60 -10.49
N ASN A 463 19.75 -12.51 -11.33
CA ASN A 463 19.10 -13.76 -11.65
C ASN A 463 18.86 -14.55 -10.35
N GLN A 464 17.63 -14.55 -9.85
CA GLN A 464 17.23 -15.52 -8.83
C GLN A 464 17.06 -16.82 -9.59
N VAL A 465 17.83 -17.84 -9.21
CA VAL A 465 17.97 -19.11 -9.91
C VAL A 465 16.69 -19.53 -10.62
N GLY A 466 16.77 -19.62 -11.94
CA GLY A 466 15.67 -20.05 -12.80
C GLY A 466 14.71 -18.97 -13.29
N LYS A 467 14.69 -17.75 -12.72
CA LYS A 467 13.75 -16.68 -13.08
C LYS A 467 14.49 -15.38 -13.42
N LYS A 468 14.41 -14.96 -14.68
CA LYS A 468 14.82 -13.61 -15.08
C LYS A 468 13.70 -12.65 -14.71
N ILE A 469 13.94 -11.78 -13.73
CA ILE A 469 12.93 -10.84 -13.23
C ILE A 469 13.26 -9.43 -13.71
N ILE A 470 12.28 -8.78 -14.32
CA ILE A 470 12.33 -7.38 -14.70
C ILE A 470 11.30 -6.62 -13.86
N LYS A 471 11.63 -5.44 -13.35
CA LYS A 471 10.77 -4.70 -12.41
C LYS A 471 10.52 -3.26 -12.87
N ASP A 472 9.29 -2.77 -12.66
CA ASP A 472 8.94 -1.35 -12.58
C ASP A 472 8.30 -1.07 -11.21
N GLY A 473 8.96 -0.30 -10.35
CA GLY A 473 8.41 0.08 -9.04
C GLY A 473 8.00 -1.13 -8.20
N ASN A 474 6.69 -1.37 -8.09
CA ASN A 474 6.08 -2.47 -7.33
C ASN A 474 5.57 -3.62 -8.24
N ILE A 475 5.84 -3.56 -9.53
CA ILE A 475 5.43 -4.55 -10.53
C ILE A 475 6.66 -5.35 -10.94
N GLN A 476 6.60 -6.67 -10.82
CA GLN A 476 7.63 -7.59 -11.31
C GLN A 476 7.09 -8.41 -12.48
N PHE A 477 7.90 -8.53 -13.52
CA PHE A 477 7.68 -9.38 -14.69
C PHE A 477 8.66 -10.53 -14.61
N VAL A 478 8.15 -11.74 -14.49
CA VAL A 478 8.95 -12.97 -14.53
C VAL A 478 9.02 -13.44 -15.97
N ILE A 479 10.24 -13.56 -16.47
CA ILE A 479 10.53 -13.96 -17.85
C ILE A 479 11.03 -15.41 -17.85
N SER A 480 10.44 -16.20 -18.74
CA SER A 480 10.92 -17.55 -19.10
C SER A 480 10.81 -17.74 -20.60
N GLN A 481 11.82 -18.37 -21.21
CA GLN A 481 11.91 -18.55 -22.67
C GLN A 481 11.63 -17.26 -23.47
N ASP A 482 12.22 -16.15 -23.00
CA ASP A 482 12.04 -14.79 -23.55
C ASP A 482 10.60 -14.26 -23.61
N LYS A 483 9.68 -14.87 -22.85
CA LYS A 483 8.30 -14.40 -22.70
C LYS A 483 7.96 -14.07 -21.26
N VAL A 484 7.07 -13.11 -21.05
CA VAL A 484 6.52 -12.81 -19.73
C VAL A 484 5.56 -13.92 -19.33
N VAL A 485 5.90 -14.69 -18.31
CA VAL A 485 5.07 -15.83 -17.83
C VAL A 485 4.24 -15.49 -16.60
N GLU A 486 4.73 -14.55 -15.78
CA GLU A 486 4.08 -14.12 -14.55
C GLU A 486 4.27 -12.62 -14.35
N VAL A 487 3.23 -11.96 -13.84
CA VAL A 487 3.24 -10.56 -13.41
C VAL A 487 2.86 -10.51 -11.94
N VAL A 488 3.72 -9.92 -11.11
CA VAL A 488 3.55 -9.82 -9.67
C VAL A 488 3.42 -8.37 -9.25
N PHE A 489 2.35 -8.03 -8.56
CA PHE A 489 2.14 -6.75 -7.91
C PHE A 489 2.48 -6.87 -6.43
N GLN A 490 3.35 -5.99 -5.95
CA GLN A 490 3.86 -5.96 -4.57
C GLN A 490 3.36 -4.70 -3.83
N ASP A 491 3.50 -4.69 -2.51
CA ASP A 491 3.07 -3.62 -1.61
C ASP A 491 1.61 -3.21 -1.83
N ILE A 492 0.75 -4.22 -2.01
CA ILE A 492 -0.69 -4.05 -2.05
C ILE A 492 -1.18 -3.92 -0.60
N SER A 493 -2.12 -3.01 -0.36
CA SER A 493 -2.94 -2.91 0.83
C SER A 493 -4.39 -3.05 0.40
N MET A 494 -4.87 -4.31 0.39
CA MET A 494 -6.24 -4.66 -0.01
C MET A 494 -6.84 -5.65 0.99
N SER A 495 -8.02 -5.32 1.52
CA SER A 495 -8.75 -6.23 2.39
C SER A 495 -9.16 -7.53 1.66
N PHE A 496 -9.12 -8.67 2.34
CA PHE A 496 -9.58 -9.95 1.79
C PHE A 496 -11.04 -9.92 1.36
N ALA A 497 -11.92 -9.20 2.09
CA ALA A 497 -13.31 -9.04 1.70
C ALA A 497 -13.45 -8.42 0.29
N LYS A 498 -12.62 -7.43 -0.03
CA LYS A 498 -12.60 -6.81 -1.36
C LYS A 498 -12.03 -7.74 -2.42
N LEU A 499 -11.03 -8.54 -2.08
CA LEU A 499 -10.47 -9.56 -2.97
C LEU A 499 -11.53 -10.60 -3.35
N HIS A 500 -12.26 -11.14 -2.37
CA HIS A 500 -13.34 -12.11 -2.58
C HIS A 500 -14.54 -11.49 -3.31
N GLU A 501 -14.86 -10.21 -3.09
CA GLU A 501 -15.90 -9.51 -3.87
C GLU A 501 -15.56 -9.49 -5.37
N VAL A 502 -14.27 -9.37 -5.71
CA VAL A 502 -13.80 -9.21 -7.09
C VAL A 502 -13.56 -10.56 -7.78
N LEU A 503 -12.91 -11.50 -7.10
CA LEU A 503 -12.52 -12.80 -7.66
C LEU A 503 -13.53 -13.91 -7.37
N GLY A 504 -14.39 -13.72 -6.36
CA GLY A 504 -15.34 -14.74 -5.88
C GLY A 504 -14.68 -15.76 -4.97
N THR A 505 -15.11 -17.01 -5.09
CA THR A 505 -14.61 -18.14 -4.31
C THR A 505 -13.22 -18.55 -4.78
N GLU A 506 -12.31 -18.75 -3.83
CA GLU A 506 -10.99 -19.33 -4.07
C GLU A 506 -11.07 -20.82 -4.42
N MET A 507 -10.09 -21.30 -5.18
CA MET A 507 -9.91 -22.72 -5.47
C MET A 507 -9.16 -23.42 -4.33
N MET A 508 -8.16 -22.76 -3.76
CA MET A 508 -7.39 -23.24 -2.62
C MET A 508 -6.99 -22.05 -1.74
N ASN A 509 -6.82 -22.31 -0.45
CA ASN A 509 -6.31 -21.33 0.49
C ASN A 509 -5.28 -21.96 1.45
N ASN A 510 -4.51 -21.09 2.09
CA ASN A 510 -3.84 -21.37 3.35
C ASN A 510 -4.34 -20.35 4.37
N ASP A 511 -5.32 -20.75 5.19
CA ASP A 511 -5.96 -19.87 6.18
C ASP A 511 -5.01 -19.34 7.25
N LYS A 512 -3.92 -20.07 7.53
CA LYS A 512 -2.93 -19.68 8.53
C LYS A 512 -2.13 -18.47 8.05
N GLU A 513 -1.71 -18.50 6.79
CA GLU A 513 -0.95 -17.40 6.15
C GLU A 513 -1.87 -16.40 5.42
N LYS A 514 -3.19 -16.63 5.40
CA LYS A 514 -4.16 -15.84 4.65
C LYS A 514 -3.78 -15.67 3.17
N ASN A 515 -3.33 -16.76 2.57
CA ASN A 515 -3.04 -16.83 1.14
C ASN A 515 -4.20 -17.50 0.40
N TYR A 516 -4.53 -16.97 -0.77
CA TYR A 516 -5.68 -17.40 -1.56
C TYR A 516 -5.29 -17.61 -3.03
N PHE A 517 -5.69 -18.75 -3.59
CA PHE A 517 -5.41 -19.14 -4.97
C PHE A 517 -6.72 -19.19 -5.75
N TYR A 518 -6.76 -18.49 -6.89
CA TYR A 518 -7.91 -18.41 -7.76
C TYR A 518 -7.56 -18.89 -9.16
N GLU A 519 -8.54 -19.53 -9.80
CA GLU A 519 -8.43 -20.04 -11.15
C GLU A 519 -9.48 -19.36 -12.04
N THR A 520 -9.01 -18.76 -13.14
CA THR A 520 -9.85 -18.22 -14.22
C THR A 520 -9.70 -19.10 -15.47
N LYS A 521 -10.41 -18.83 -16.57
CA LYS A 521 -10.24 -19.59 -17.83
C LYS A 521 -8.80 -19.54 -18.33
N SER A 522 -8.21 -18.34 -18.36
CA SER A 522 -6.89 -18.11 -18.98
C SER A 522 -5.74 -17.89 -18.00
N TYR A 523 -6.01 -17.66 -16.71
CA TYR A 523 -5.00 -17.27 -15.72
C TYR A 523 -5.14 -17.97 -14.36
N TYR A 524 -4.01 -18.13 -13.67
CA TYR A 524 -3.94 -18.39 -12.23
C TYR A 524 -3.63 -17.10 -11.49
N ILE A 525 -4.30 -16.87 -10.36
CA ILE A 525 -4.11 -15.67 -9.55
C ILE A 525 -3.80 -16.10 -8.12
N SER A 526 -2.65 -15.68 -7.60
CA SER A 526 -2.23 -15.94 -6.23
C SER A 526 -2.22 -14.65 -5.43
N ALA A 527 -3.08 -14.53 -4.44
CA ALA A 527 -3.08 -13.43 -3.48
C ALA A 527 -2.38 -13.88 -2.20
N ARG A 528 -1.35 -13.14 -1.79
CA ARG A 528 -0.49 -13.51 -0.66
C ARG A 528 -0.50 -12.42 0.40
N SER A 529 -0.55 -12.84 1.66
CA SER A 529 -0.35 -11.97 2.82
C SER A 529 1.03 -12.22 3.42
N ASP A 530 1.52 -11.24 4.17
CA ASP A 530 2.60 -11.47 5.13
C ASP A 530 1.98 -11.87 6.49
N GLU A 531 2.68 -12.68 7.29
CA GLU A 531 2.23 -13.15 8.61
C GLU A 531 1.92 -11.99 9.59
N THR A 532 2.48 -10.81 9.32
CA THR A 532 2.34 -9.59 10.12
C THR A 532 1.13 -8.72 9.74
N HIS A 533 0.53 -8.93 8.57
CA HIS A 533 -0.51 -8.06 8.01
C HIS A 533 -1.86 -8.79 7.87
N LYS A 534 -2.98 -8.07 8.06
CA LYS A 534 -4.35 -8.58 7.87
C LYS A 534 -4.91 -8.27 6.48
N GLU A 535 -4.05 -8.03 5.50
CA GLU A 535 -4.41 -7.58 4.15
C GLU A 535 -3.52 -8.25 3.10
N VAL A 536 -4.03 -8.33 1.86
CA VAL A 536 -3.30 -8.86 0.70
C VAL A 536 -2.12 -7.94 0.39
N GLN A 537 -0.90 -8.46 0.50
CA GLN A 537 0.35 -7.74 0.28
C GLN A 537 0.91 -7.89 -1.13
N SER A 538 0.62 -9.03 -1.78
CA SER A 538 0.98 -9.22 -3.18
C SER A 538 -0.04 -10.03 -3.95
N ILE A 539 -0.11 -9.75 -5.25
CA ILE A 539 -0.95 -10.48 -6.20
C ILE A 539 -0.08 -10.90 -7.37
N SER A 540 0.05 -12.20 -7.59
CA SER A 540 0.68 -12.78 -8.77
C SER A 540 -0.38 -13.24 -9.76
N ILE A 541 -0.13 -12.99 -11.04
CA ILE A 541 -0.96 -13.45 -12.16
C ILE A 541 -0.07 -14.23 -13.10
N VAL A 542 -0.43 -15.49 -13.33
CA VAL A 542 0.28 -16.40 -14.23
C VAL A 542 -0.65 -16.78 -15.38
N LYS A 543 -0.18 -16.67 -16.62
CA LYS A 543 -0.95 -17.15 -17.77
C LYS A 543 -0.86 -18.67 -17.85
N LYS A 544 -1.99 -19.34 -18.07
CA LYS A 544 -1.98 -20.80 -18.27
C LYS A 544 -1.23 -21.15 -19.55
N GLN A 545 -0.39 -22.18 -19.47
CA GLN A 545 0.33 -22.75 -20.61
C GLN A 545 -0.42 -23.94 -21.19
#